data_AF-A0A942LR45-F1
#
_entry.id   AF-A0A942LR45-F1
#
_cell.length_a   1.000
_cell.length_b   1.000
_cell.length_c   1.000
_cell.angle_alpha   90.00
_cell.angle_beta   90.00
_cell.angle_gamma   90.00
#
_symmetry.space_group_name_H-M   'P 1'
#
loop_
_entity.id
_entity.type
_entity.pdbx_description
1 polymer ?
#
loop_
_entity_poly.entity_id
_entity_poly.type
_entity_poly.pdbx_seq_one_letter_code
_entity_poly.pdbx_strand_id
1 'polypeptide(L)'
;MFKFLRFIILTFLLTAYLANSQNRSDEKKPETILKIQPSKSPLETMQEGGNSDNGNQKLPTSKESFTPEQDSAFFAAMRLSLPIRTLINNNLHYSDDLWNLGRSISQGTPWQIAIENLRSIPPEFYRADPVEMIHRQYAIEQSMHVPYINNHLRYGTKITFESIGKLFGLIEDTSTEIKYNLDYSTDVEVVIYSISSVVVATLFNGNQTPGSYKLTWNGRDEFGKMMPPGDYIAEVRIGKERYIRKRIEIR
;
A
#
# COMPACT_ATOMS: atom_id res chain seq x y z
N MET A 1 -22.59 -7.11 50.60
CA MET A 1 -22.97 -5.79 50.03
C MET A 1 -22.21 -5.44 48.74
N PHE A 2 -20.88 -5.62 48.66
CA PHE A 2 -20.08 -5.26 47.47
C PHE A 2 -20.36 -6.04 46.17
N LYS A 3 -20.86 -7.29 46.24
CA LYS A 3 -21.18 -8.09 45.03
C LYS A 3 -22.43 -7.59 44.28
N PHE A 4 -23.43 -7.07 45.00
CA PHE A 4 -24.65 -6.51 44.39
C PHE A 4 -24.37 -5.18 43.68
N LEU A 5 -23.52 -4.34 44.26
CA LEU A 5 -23.14 -3.06 43.65
C LEU A 5 -22.38 -3.24 42.34
N ARG A 6 -21.48 -4.24 42.26
CA ARG A 6 -20.79 -4.59 41.01
C ARG A 6 -21.75 -5.08 39.92
N PHE A 7 -22.78 -5.83 40.29
CA PHE A 7 -23.76 -6.33 39.32
C PHE A 7 -24.64 -5.20 38.76
N ILE A 8 -25.00 -4.22 39.58
CA ILE A 8 -25.74 -3.02 39.16
C ILE A 8 -24.88 -2.13 38.25
N ILE A 9 -23.60 -1.93 38.57
CA ILE A 9 -22.68 -1.15 37.73
C ILE A 9 -22.42 -1.86 36.39
N LEU A 10 -22.27 -3.19 36.41
CA LEU A 10 -22.05 -3.98 35.18
C LEU A 10 -23.28 -4.00 34.28
N THR A 11 -24.49 -4.08 34.86
CA THR A 11 -25.73 -4.01 34.09
C THR A 11 -25.98 -2.61 33.52
N PHE A 12 -25.62 -1.55 34.26
CA PHE A 12 -25.71 -0.17 33.76
C PHE A 12 -24.70 0.14 32.65
N LEU A 13 -23.46 -0.39 32.77
CA LEU A 13 -22.46 -0.29 31.70
C LEU A 13 -22.87 -1.10 30.46
N LEU A 14 -23.53 -2.24 30.64
CA LEU A 14 -23.98 -3.08 29.53
C LEU A 14 -25.17 -2.44 28.79
N THR A 15 -26.13 -1.83 29.51
CA THR A 15 -27.23 -1.09 28.87
C THR A 15 -26.75 0.18 28.17
N ALA A 16 -25.76 0.89 28.72
CA ALA A 16 -25.12 2.03 28.06
C ALA A 16 -24.36 1.61 26.78
N TYR A 17 -23.73 0.42 26.79
CA TYR A 17 -23.04 -0.11 25.61
C TYR A 17 -24.01 -0.55 24.50
N LEU A 18 -25.14 -1.17 24.87
CA LEU A 18 -26.20 -1.54 23.93
C LEU A 18 -26.98 -0.32 23.38
N ALA A 19 -27.17 0.73 24.17
CA ALA A 19 -27.75 1.99 23.69
C ALA A 19 -26.83 2.69 22.67
N ASN A 20 -25.51 2.54 22.81
CA ASN A 20 -24.54 3.11 21.88
C ASN A 20 -24.33 2.25 20.62
N SER A 21 -24.76 0.98 20.60
CA SER A 21 -24.66 0.11 19.41
C SER A 21 -25.83 0.28 18.42
N GLN A 22 -27.00 0.73 18.90
CA GLN A 22 -28.18 1.02 18.06
C GLN A 22 -28.00 2.29 17.18
N ASN A 23 -27.06 3.18 17.52
CA ASN A 23 -26.70 4.36 16.70
C ASN A 23 -25.60 4.08 15.66
N ARG A 24 -25.22 2.82 15.44
CA ARG A 24 -24.14 2.44 14.53
C ARG A 24 -24.66 1.67 13.31
N SER A 25 -25.60 2.27 12.61
CA SER A 25 -26.00 1.85 11.26
C SER A 25 -26.03 3.01 10.25
N ASP A 26 -25.21 4.04 10.49
CA ASP A 26 -24.77 4.92 9.42
C ASP A 26 -23.33 4.55 9.06
N GLU A 27 -23.19 3.79 7.99
CA GLU A 27 -21.93 3.55 7.30
C GLU A 27 -21.45 4.88 6.70
N LYS A 28 -20.91 5.77 7.53
CA LYS A 28 -20.18 6.95 7.07
C LYS A 28 -18.91 6.49 6.38
N LYS A 29 -19.00 6.31 5.06
CA LYS A 29 -17.86 6.44 4.15
C LYS A 29 -17.08 7.72 4.52
N PRO A 30 -15.74 7.73 4.44
CA PRO A 30 -14.97 8.92 4.77
C PRO A 30 -15.45 10.07 3.89
N GLU A 31 -16.15 11.03 4.49
CA GLU A 31 -16.62 12.23 3.82
C GLU A 31 -15.38 13.06 3.45
N THR A 32 -14.94 12.91 2.21
CA THR A 32 -14.03 13.87 1.60
C THR A 32 -14.73 15.23 1.63
N ILE A 33 -14.01 16.28 2.03
CA ILE A 33 -14.54 17.65 2.19
C ILE A 33 -15.19 18.18 0.89
N LEU A 34 -14.91 17.54 -0.24
CA LEU A 34 -15.55 17.78 -1.53
C LEU A 34 -16.61 16.70 -1.79
N LYS A 35 -17.88 16.97 -1.47
CA LYS A 35 -19.03 16.25 -2.04
C LYS A 35 -19.20 16.71 -3.49
N ILE A 36 -18.55 16.02 -4.42
CA ILE A 36 -18.82 16.22 -5.85
C ILE A 36 -20.19 15.61 -6.13
N GLN A 37 -21.18 16.46 -6.36
CA GLN A 37 -22.50 16.03 -6.82
C GLN A 37 -22.34 15.50 -8.26
N PRO A 38 -22.90 14.33 -8.60
CA PRO A 38 -22.87 13.85 -9.98
C PRO A 38 -23.53 14.88 -10.89
N SER A 39 -22.96 15.10 -12.09
CA SER A 39 -23.54 15.99 -13.08
C SER A 39 -24.92 15.46 -13.48
N LYS A 40 -25.96 16.23 -13.15
CA LYS A 40 -27.34 15.91 -13.52
C LYS A 40 -27.45 15.85 -15.04
N SER A 41 -28.14 14.83 -15.55
CA SER A 41 -28.43 14.74 -16.97
C SER A 41 -29.31 15.92 -17.41
N PRO A 42 -29.27 16.35 -18.69
CA PRO A 42 -30.11 17.44 -19.18
C PRO A 42 -31.60 17.24 -18.87
N LEU A 43 -32.05 15.98 -18.84
CA LEU A 43 -33.43 15.61 -18.53
C LEU A 43 -33.79 15.84 -17.05
N GLU A 44 -32.87 15.56 -16.11
CA GLU A 44 -33.09 15.77 -14.67
C GLU A 44 -33.11 17.26 -14.31
N THR A 45 -32.30 18.09 -14.96
CA THR A 45 -32.36 19.56 -14.79
C THR A 45 -33.67 20.16 -15.28
N MET A 46 -34.32 19.54 -16.26
CA MET A 46 -35.61 20.00 -16.79
C MET A 46 -36.78 19.58 -15.90
N GLN A 47 -36.67 18.47 -15.15
CA GLN A 47 -37.72 17.98 -14.27
C GLN A 47 -37.76 18.69 -12.91
N GLU A 48 -36.62 19.17 -12.40
CA GLU A 48 -36.58 19.93 -11.13
C GLU A 48 -37.25 21.31 -11.21
N GLY A 49 -37.40 21.89 -12.41
CA GLY A 49 -38.16 23.13 -12.62
C GLY A 49 -39.69 22.96 -12.57
N GLY A 50 -40.19 21.74 -12.36
CA GLY A 50 -41.59 21.35 -12.55
C GLY A 50 -42.46 21.29 -11.31
N ASN A 51 -42.02 21.77 -10.15
CA ASN A 51 -42.87 21.84 -8.94
C ASN A 51 -43.06 23.29 -8.48
N SER A 52 -44.04 23.96 -9.08
CA SER A 52 -44.70 25.12 -8.49
C SER A 52 -46.21 24.92 -8.63
N ASP A 53 -46.86 24.91 -7.47
CA ASP A 53 -48.29 24.70 -7.26
C ASP A 53 -49.16 25.66 -8.09
N ASN A 54 -50.22 25.07 -8.65
CA ASN A 54 -51.47 25.63 -9.17
C ASN A 54 -51.66 27.17 -9.24
N GLY A 55 -51.89 27.66 -10.46
CA GLY A 55 -52.69 28.86 -10.71
C GLY A 55 -52.26 29.70 -11.92
N ASN A 56 -52.95 29.53 -13.05
CA ASN A 56 -52.91 30.37 -14.27
C ASN A 56 -51.63 30.28 -15.11
N GLN A 57 -51.70 29.50 -16.19
CA GLN A 57 -50.79 29.58 -17.34
C GLN A 57 -50.89 30.98 -17.97
N LYS A 58 -50.03 31.90 -17.53
CA LYS A 58 -49.56 32.99 -18.37
C LYS A 58 -48.41 32.43 -19.21
N LEU A 59 -48.25 32.92 -20.45
CA LEU A 59 -47.00 32.74 -21.20
C LEU A 59 -45.83 33.05 -20.26
N PRO A 60 -44.64 32.42 -20.42
CA PRO A 60 -43.48 32.65 -19.56
C PRO A 60 -42.98 34.08 -19.74
N THR A 61 -43.70 35.05 -19.18
CA THR A 61 -43.20 36.37 -18.87
C THR A 61 -42.40 36.11 -17.61
N SER A 62 -41.08 36.08 -17.76
CA SER A 62 -40.16 35.96 -16.65
C SER A 62 -40.62 36.91 -15.54
N LYS A 63 -40.89 36.36 -14.37
CA LYS A 63 -41.01 37.15 -13.14
C LYS A 63 -39.59 37.50 -12.69
N GLU A 64 -38.75 37.96 -13.62
CA GLU A 64 -37.40 38.41 -13.35
C GLU A 64 -37.52 39.88 -13.03
N SER A 65 -37.39 40.20 -11.74
CA SER A 65 -37.04 41.55 -11.33
C SER A 65 -35.69 41.88 -12.00
N PHE A 66 -35.70 42.79 -12.97
CA PHE A 66 -34.47 43.31 -13.56
C PHE A 66 -33.56 43.81 -12.45
N THR A 67 -32.26 43.56 -12.57
CA THR A 67 -31.32 44.07 -11.57
C THR A 67 -31.22 45.60 -11.73
N PRO A 68 -30.94 46.36 -10.64
CA PRO A 68 -30.75 47.80 -10.73
C PRO A 68 -29.71 48.21 -11.80
N GLU A 69 -28.72 47.35 -12.06
CA GLU A 69 -27.72 47.52 -13.09
C GLU A 69 -28.29 47.36 -14.50
N GLN A 70 -29.18 46.38 -14.72
CA GLN A 70 -29.87 46.18 -16.00
C GLN A 70 -30.77 47.38 -16.33
N ASP A 71 -31.51 47.88 -15.35
CA ASP A 71 -32.35 49.08 -15.49
C ASP A 71 -31.50 50.31 -15.81
N SER A 72 -30.39 50.52 -15.08
CA SER A 72 -29.46 51.62 -15.33
C SER A 72 -28.84 51.56 -16.73
N ALA A 73 -28.41 50.36 -17.17
CA ALA A 73 -27.88 50.14 -18.51
C ALA A 73 -28.93 50.38 -19.60
N PHE A 74 -30.18 49.98 -19.36
CA PHE A 74 -31.30 50.24 -20.27
C PHE A 74 -31.57 51.74 -20.42
N PHE A 75 -31.65 52.49 -19.32
CA PHE A 75 -31.82 53.95 -19.39
C PHE A 75 -30.61 54.65 -20.03
N ALA A 76 -29.39 54.17 -19.78
CA ALA A 76 -28.19 54.67 -20.46
C ALA A 76 -28.26 54.41 -21.97
N ALA A 77 -28.71 53.23 -22.39
CA ALA A 77 -28.90 52.89 -23.79
C ALA A 77 -29.99 53.73 -24.46
N MET A 78 -31.11 54.01 -23.78
CA MET A 78 -32.16 54.90 -24.30
C MET A 78 -31.70 56.36 -24.44
N ARG A 79 -30.72 56.80 -23.64
CA ARG A 79 -30.12 58.14 -23.77
C ARG A 79 -29.18 58.23 -24.98
N LEU A 80 -28.60 57.12 -25.42
CA LEU A 80 -27.87 57.05 -26.67
C LEU A 80 -28.89 57.07 -27.80
N SER A 81 -28.94 58.16 -28.58
CA SER A 81 -29.86 58.35 -29.72
C SER A 81 -29.49 57.48 -30.93
N LEU A 82 -29.16 56.22 -30.70
CA LEU A 82 -28.78 55.25 -31.72
C LEU A 82 -30.01 54.60 -32.36
N PRO A 83 -29.99 54.32 -33.66
CA PRO A 83 -31.04 53.52 -34.30
C PRO A 83 -31.16 52.13 -33.64
N ILE A 84 -32.40 51.64 -33.48
CA ILE A 84 -32.71 50.34 -32.86
C ILE A 84 -31.88 49.19 -33.46
N ARG A 85 -31.67 49.21 -34.78
CA ARG A 85 -30.92 48.17 -35.51
C ARG A 85 -29.46 48.11 -35.06
N THR A 86 -28.85 49.27 -34.83
CA THR A 86 -27.46 49.39 -34.39
C THR A 86 -27.31 48.88 -32.96
N LEU A 87 -28.26 49.21 -32.07
CA LEU A 87 -28.29 48.71 -30.70
C LEU A 87 -28.43 47.18 -30.65
N ILE A 88 -29.39 46.62 -31.40
CA ILE A 88 -29.60 45.17 -31.47
C ILE A 88 -28.36 44.47 -32.01
N ASN A 89 -27.79 44.95 -33.11
CA ASN A 89 -26.60 44.35 -33.70
C ASN A 89 -25.41 44.34 -32.73
N ASN A 90 -25.20 45.46 -32.03
CA ASN A 90 -24.11 45.57 -31.07
C ASN A 90 -24.31 44.64 -29.86
N ASN A 91 -25.54 44.59 -29.31
CA ASN A 91 -25.86 43.70 -28.21
C ASN A 91 -25.74 42.22 -28.58
N LEU A 92 -26.12 41.83 -29.81
CA LEU A 92 -25.93 40.47 -30.30
C LEU A 92 -24.44 40.09 -30.36
N HIS A 93 -23.59 40.97 -30.92
CA HIS A 93 -22.14 40.74 -30.94
C HIS A 93 -21.55 40.56 -29.53
N TYR A 94 -21.88 41.45 -28.58
CA TYR A 94 -21.40 41.30 -27.20
C TYR A 94 -21.97 40.07 -26.49
N SER A 95 -23.19 39.64 -26.84
CA SER A 95 -23.80 38.46 -26.23
C SER A 95 -23.05 37.18 -26.58
N ASP A 96 -22.56 37.05 -27.81
CA ASP A 96 -21.78 35.89 -28.24
C ASP A 96 -20.45 35.81 -27.47
N ASP A 97 -19.76 36.94 -27.29
CA ASP A 97 -18.51 37.00 -26.53
C ASP A 97 -18.72 36.69 -25.05
N LEU A 98 -19.78 37.25 -24.43
CA LEU A 98 -20.15 36.95 -23.05
C LEU A 98 -20.58 35.49 -22.88
N TRP A 99 -21.27 34.92 -23.87
CA TRP A 99 -21.63 33.51 -23.90
C TRP A 99 -20.40 32.61 -23.98
N ASN A 100 -19.44 32.95 -24.85
CA ASN A 100 -18.18 32.24 -24.98
C ASN A 100 -17.34 32.33 -23.69
N LEU A 101 -17.29 33.51 -23.07
CA LEU A 101 -16.61 33.74 -21.81
C LEU A 101 -17.26 32.90 -20.69
N GLY A 102 -18.58 32.92 -20.57
CA GLY A 102 -19.32 32.10 -19.61
C GLY A 102 -19.06 30.60 -19.81
N ARG A 103 -19.04 30.14 -21.07
CA ARG A 103 -18.64 28.75 -21.40
C ARG A 103 -17.21 28.44 -20.95
N SER A 104 -16.25 29.34 -21.20
CA SER A 104 -14.85 29.11 -20.79
C SER A 104 -14.66 29.12 -19.26
N ILE A 105 -15.36 29.99 -18.54
CA ILE A 105 -15.34 30.02 -17.07
C ILE A 105 -15.97 28.73 -16.50
N SER A 106 -17.04 28.24 -17.13
CA SER A 106 -17.67 26.97 -16.73
C SER A 106 -16.79 25.73 -16.96
N GLN A 107 -15.84 25.80 -17.90
CA GLN A 107 -14.85 24.74 -18.16
C GLN A 107 -13.74 24.68 -17.09
N GLY A 108 -13.66 25.66 -16.18
CA GLY A 108 -12.66 25.72 -15.12
C GLY A 108 -11.30 26.28 -15.57
N THR A 109 -10.35 26.37 -14.64
CA THR A 109 -8.98 26.80 -14.96
C THR A 109 -8.23 25.73 -15.76
N PRO A 110 -7.22 26.10 -16.58
CA PRO A 110 -6.39 25.10 -17.28
C PRO A 110 -5.79 24.03 -16.35
N TRP A 111 -5.49 24.41 -15.11
CA TRP A 111 -5.01 23.48 -14.09
C TRP A 111 -6.11 22.53 -13.57
N GLN A 112 -7.34 23.02 -13.42
CA GLN A 112 -8.48 22.17 -13.08
C GLN A 112 -8.76 21.16 -14.18
N ILE A 113 -8.71 21.59 -15.44
CA ILE A 113 -8.85 20.71 -16.62
C ILE A 113 -7.74 19.65 -16.63
N ALA A 114 -6.49 20.04 -16.35
CA ALA A 114 -5.37 19.09 -16.27
C ALA A 114 -5.56 18.07 -15.14
N ILE A 115 -6.01 18.50 -13.95
CA ILE A 115 -6.33 17.59 -12.84
C ILE A 115 -7.50 16.67 -13.20
N GLU A 116 -8.53 17.18 -13.85
CA GLU A 116 -9.69 16.39 -14.29
C GLU A 116 -9.27 15.33 -15.32
N ASN A 117 -8.43 15.71 -16.29
CA ASN A 117 -7.85 14.79 -17.26
C ASN A 117 -7.04 13.68 -16.56
N LEU A 118 -6.19 14.04 -15.59
CA LEU A 118 -5.44 13.06 -14.80
C LEU A 118 -6.34 12.14 -13.97
N ARG A 119 -7.46 12.64 -13.44
CA ARG A 119 -8.46 11.85 -12.69
C ARG A 119 -9.28 10.94 -13.60
N SER A 120 -9.47 11.34 -14.86
CA SER A 120 -10.25 10.60 -15.86
C SER A 120 -9.45 9.46 -16.53
N ILE A 121 -8.17 9.29 -16.20
CA ILE A 121 -7.35 8.20 -16.74
C ILE A 121 -7.92 6.86 -16.24
N PRO A 122 -8.33 5.96 -17.15
CA PRO A 122 -8.85 4.65 -16.76
C PRO A 122 -7.82 3.85 -15.94
N PRO A 123 -8.23 3.10 -14.91
CA PRO A 123 -7.35 2.26 -14.09
C PRO A 123 -6.47 1.30 -14.90
N GLU A 124 -6.90 0.93 -16.10
CA GLU A 124 -6.19 0.05 -17.04
C GLU A 124 -4.84 0.64 -17.48
N PHE A 125 -4.74 1.97 -17.63
CA PHE A 125 -3.49 2.66 -18.00
C PHE A 125 -2.42 2.62 -16.90
N TYR A 126 -2.81 2.34 -15.66
CA TYR A 126 -1.88 2.16 -14.55
C TYR A 126 -1.37 0.73 -14.41
N ARG A 127 -1.88 -0.21 -15.23
CA ARG A 127 -1.38 -1.57 -15.31
C ARG A 127 -0.41 -1.67 -16.47
N ALA A 128 0.64 -2.48 -16.31
CA ALA A 128 1.56 -2.76 -17.40
C ALA A 128 0.80 -3.46 -18.54
N ASP A 129 0.98 -2.97 -19.76
CA ASP A 129 0.42 -3.61 -20.94
C ASP A 129 1.11 -4.97 -21.19
N PRO A 130 0.40 -6.01 -21.67
CA PRO A 130 1.02 -7.29 -21.94
C PRO A 130 2.23 -7.23 -22.88
N VAL A 131 2.23 -6.30 -23.85
CA VAL A 131 3.39 -6.12 -24.75
C VAL A 131 4.57 -5.54 -23.97
N GLU A 132 4.35 -4.55 -23.11
CA GLU A 132 5.39 -3.99 -22.25
C GLU A 132 5.97 -5.03 -21.29
N MET A 133 5.12 -5.87 -20.70
CA MET A 133 5.58 -6.96 -19.83
C MET A 133 6.52 -7.92 -20.58
N ILE A 134 6.16 -8.28 -21.82
CA ILE A 134 6.99 -9.14 -22.67
C ILE A 134 8.29 -8.45 -23.04
N HIS A 135 8.24 -7.18 -23.48
CA HIS A 135 9.43 -6.41 -23.82
C HIS A 135 10.38 -6.27 -22.62
N ARG A 136 9.83 -6.00 -21.43
CA ARG A 136 10.59 -5.96 -20.17
C ARG A 136 11.24 -7.30 -19.88
N GLN A 137 10.49 -8.40 -20.01
CA GLN A 137 10.99 -9.75 -19.78
C GLN A 137 12.12 -10.09 -20.77
N TYR A 138 11.93 -9.78 -22.04
CA TYR A 138 12.93 -9.95 -23.09
C TYR A 138 14.20 -9.13 -22.81
N ALA A 139 14.05 -7.86 -22.41
CA ALA A 139 15.19 -7.01 -22.06
C ALA A 139 16.00 -7.58 -20.89
N ILE A 140 15.33 -8.12 -19.86
CA ILE A 140 15.99 -8.82 -18.75
C ILE A 140 16.75 -10.05 -19.27
N GLU A 141 16.11 -10.89 -20.09
CA GLU A 141 16.75 -12.08 -20.65
C GLU A 141 17.98 -11.75 -21.50
N GLN A 142 17.88 -10.72 -22.36
CA GLN A 142 19.00 -10.25 -23.17
C GLN A 142 20.12 -9.66 -22.31
N SER A 143 19.79 -8.93 -21.24
CA SER A 143 20.79 -8.39 -20.31
C SER A 143 21.54 -9.47 -19.54
N MET A 144 20.89 -10.63 -19.32
CA MET A 144 21.47 -11.79 -18.65
C MET A 144 22.09 -12.77 -19.63
N HIS A 145 21.98 -12.56 -20.95
CA HIS A 145 22.49 -13.49 -21.94
C HIS A 145 24.01 -13.38 -22.06
N VAL A 146 24.70 -14.51 -21.90
CA VAL A 146 26.14 -14.63 -22.16
C VAL A 146 26.33 -15.68 -23.26
N PRO A 147 27.03 -15.36 -24.37
CA PRO A 147 27.30 -16.33 -25.42
C PRO A 147 27.92 -17.62 -24.86
N TYR A 148 27.48 -18.77 -25.36
CA TYR A 148 27.97 -20.11 -24.98
C TYR A 148 27.69 -20.57 -23.54
N ILE A 149 27.02 -19.75 -22.72
CA ILE A 149 26.59 -20.14 -21.37
C ILE A 149 25.06 -20.21 -21.33
N ASN A 150 24.54 -21.33 -20.83
CA ASN A 150 23.11 -21.48 -20.59
C ASN A 150 22.71 -20.66 -19.35
N ASN A 151 22.27 -19.42 -19.56
CA ASN A 151 21.82 -18.52 -18.50
C ASN A 151 20.32 -18.62 -18.21
N HIS A 152 19.57 -19.44 -18.96
CA HIS A 152 18.17 -19.72 -18.67
C HIS A 152 18.08 -20.86 -17.66
N LEU A 153 17.98 -20.54 -16.38
CA LEU A 153 17.68 -21.51 -15.31
C LEU A 153 16.30 -22.16 -15.57
N ARG A 154 16.25 -23.25 -16.35
CA ARG A 154 15.01 -23.99 -16.71
C ARG A 154 14.26 -24.54 -15.51
N TYR A 155 14.97 -24.71 -14.40
CA TYR A 155 14.44 -25.06 -13.10
C TYR A 155 14.89 -23.97 -12.14
N GLY A 156 13.95 -23.16 -11.67
CA GLY A 156 14.21 -22.01 -10.82
C GLY A 156 14.65 -22.45 -9.43
N THR A 157 15.95 -22.68 -9.24
CA THR A 157 16.53 -22.72 -7.90
C THR A 157 16.47 -21.31 -7.32
N LYS A 158 15.57 -21.11 -6.36
CA LYS A 158 15.52 -19.87 -5.60
C LYS A 158 16.74 -19.83 -4.68
N ILE A 159 17.82 -19.22 -5.15
CA ILE A 159 18.97 -18.90 -4.31
C ILE A 159 18.58 -17.66 -3.51
N THR A 160 18.48 -17.78 -2.19
CA THR A 160 18.19 -16.63 -1.32
C THR A 160 19.43 -15.76 -1.17
N PHE A 161 19.24 -14.46 -0.94
CA PHE A 161 20.36 -13.55 -0.64
C PHE A 161 21.19 -14.01 0.57
N GLU A 162 20.56 -14.70 1.53
CA GLU A 162 21.26 -15.33 2.65
C GLU A 162 22.26 -16.40 2.17
N SER A 163 21.87 -17.28 1.24
CA SER A 163 22.77 -18.29 0.68
C SER A 163 23.97 -17.67 -0.03
N ILE A 164 23.74 -16.56 -0.74
CA ILE A 164 24.82 -15.80 -1.43
C ILE A 164 25.75 -15.18 -0.39
N GLY A 165 25.21 -14.54 0.65
CA GLY A 165 26.02 -13.95 1.70
C GLY A 165 26.84 -14.98 2.48
N LYS A 166 26.29 -16.17 2.75
CA LYS A 166 27.03 -17.29 3.35
C LYS A 166 28.15 -17.79 2.45
N LEU A 167 27.92 -17.88 1.13
CA LEU A 167 28.93 -18.30 0.16
C LEU A 167 30.14 -17.34 0.14
N PHE A 168 29.88 -16.03 0.20
CA PHE A 168 30.93 -15.00 0.18
C PHE A 168 31.47 -14.64 1.57
N GLY A 169 31.02 -15.30 2.64
CA GLY A 169 31.44 -14.99 4.00
C GLY A 169 30.96 -13.62 4.51
N LEU A 170 29.95 -13.02 3.86
CA LEU A 170 29.31 -11.77 4.28
C LEU A 170 28.28 -11.99 5.39
N ILE A 171 27.74 -13.20 5.47
CA ILE A 171 26.77 -13.61 6.49
C ILE A 171 27.30 -14.88 7.15
N GLU A 172 27.26 -14.91 8.49
CA GLU A 172 27.64 -16.08 9.27
C GLU A 172 26.54 -17.16 9.19
N ASP A 173 26.93 -18.44 9.16
CA ASP A 173 25.98 -19.55 9.31
C ASP A 173 25.72 -19.84 10.79
N THR A 174 24.54 -19.48 11.29
CA THR A 174 24.12 -19.70 12.69
C THR A 174 23.28 -20.97 12.89
N SER A 175 23.23 -21.86 11.89
CA SER A 175 22.45 -23.10 11.96
C SER A 175 22.99 -24.07 13.02
N THR A 176 22.10 -24.91 13.58
CA THR A 176 22.45 -25.98 14.53
C THR A 176 23.22 -27.14 13.90
N GLU A 177 23.49 -27.08 12.60
CA GLU A 177 24.25 -28.06 11.84
C GLU A 177 25.75 -27.73 11.90
N ILE A 178 26.55 -28.62 12.48
CA ILE A 178 28.00 -28.48 12.63
C ILE A 178 28.67 -29.40 11.62
N LYS A 179 29.49 -28.81 10.74
CA LYS A 179 30.25 -29.53 9.70
C LYS A 179 31.74 -29.35 9.95
N TYR A 180 32.48 -30.45 9.89
CA TYR A 180 33.95 -30.42 9.99
C TYR A 180 34.54 -31.58 9.18
N ASN A 181 35.79 -31.38 8.72
CA ASN A 181 36.54 -32.37 7.97
C ASN A 181 37.75 -32.82 8.79
N LEU A 182 38.00 -34.12 8.79
CA LEU A 182 39.20 -34.74 9.37
C LEU A 182 40.14 -35.21 8.27
N ASP A 183 41.40 -34.81 8.38
CA ASP A 183 42.47 -35.18 7.44
C ASP A 183 43.17 -36.49 7.86
N TYR A 184 43.20 -36.80 9.17
CA TYR A 184 43.81 -38.00 9.75
C TYR A 184 42.95 -38.51 10.93
N SER A 185 43.16 -39.77 11.34
CA SER A 185 42.43 -40.34 12.48
C SER A 185 42.90 -39.69 13.78
N THR A 186 41.98 -39.12 14.53
CA THR A 186 42.28 -38.40 15.78
C THR A 186 41.07 -38.37 16.70
N ASP A 187 41.34 -38.14 17.98
CA ASP A 187 40.31 -37.86 18.97
C ASP A 187 39.59 -36.54 18.66
N VAL A 188 38.26 -36.57 18.69
CA VAL A 188 37.39 -35.45 18.41
C VAL A 188 36.37 -35.28 19.54
N GLU A 189 36.27 -34.06 20.05
CA GLU A 189 35.29 -33.68 21.06
C GLU A 189 34.43 -32.53 20.51
N VAL A 190 33.10 -32.70 20.53
CA VAL A 190 32.15 -31.67 20.06
C VAL A 190 31.24 -31.29 21.22
N VAL A 191 31.42 -30.07 21.71
CA VAL A 191 30.74 -29.56 22.90
C VAL A 191 29.97 -28.28 22.55
N ILE A 192 28.75 -28.17 23.06
CA ILE A 192 27.93 -26.96 23.00
C ILE A 192 28.05 -26.21 24.31
N TYR A 193 28.37 -24.92 24.20
CA TYR A 193 28.50 -23.99 25.31
C TYR A 193 27.39 -22.93 25.26
N SER A 194 26.94 -22.53 26.44
CA SER A 194 26.21 -21.27 26.65
C SER A 194 27.14 -20.07 26.43
N ILE A 195 26.59 -18.89 26.20
CA ILE A 195 27.32 -17.60 26.17
C ILE A 195 28.17 -17.42 27.45
N SER A 196 27.69 -17.95 28.58
CA SER A 196 28.42 -17.93 29.86
C SER A 196 29.53 -19.00 29.96
N SER A 197 29.90 -19.65 28.85
CA SER A 197 30.91 -20.72 28.78
C SER A 197 30.59 -21.95 29.63
N VAL A 198 29.31 -22.17 29.93
CA VAL A 198 28.82 -23.38 30.62
C VAL A 198 28.54 -24.46 29.58
N VAL A 199 29.02 -25.68 29.81
CA VAL A 199 28.72 -26.85 28.96
C VAL A 199 27.22 -27.15 29.04
N VAL A 200 26.57 -27.18 27.88
CA VAL A 200 25.15 -27.48 27.73
C VAL A 200 24.95 -28.94 27.30
N ALA A 201 25.72 -29.39 26.33
CA ALA A 201 25.67 -30.75 25.82
C ALA A 201 26.97 -31.14 25.12
N THR A 202 27.41 -32.38 25.33
CA THR A 202 28.44 -33.04 24.52
C THR A 202 27.78 -33.84 23.39
N LEU A 203 27.97 -33.44 22.14
CA LEU A 203 27.37 -34.12 20.98
C LEU A 203 28.15 -35.36 20.55
N PHE A 204 29.48 -35.31 20.69
CA PHE A 204 30.36 -36.39 20.31
C PHE A 204 31.66 -36.30 21.12
N ASN A 205 32.18 -37.45 21.52
CA ASN A 205 33.49 -37.57 22.17
C ASN A 205 34.09 -38.94 21.82
N GLY A 206 35.21 -38.93 21.09
CA GLY A 206 35.99 -40.14 20.79
C GLY A 206 36.80 -40.05 19.49
N ASN A 207 37.43 -41.16 19.11
CA ASN A 207 38.27 -41.22 17.91
C ASN A 207 37.42 -41.34 16.63
N GLN A 208 37.73 -40.52 15.63
CA GLN A 208 37.13 -40.56 14.29
C GLN A 208 38.20 -40.78 13.21
N THR A 209 37.81 -41.48 12.13
CA THR A 209 38.66 -41.70 10.95
C THR A 209 38.65 -40.48 10.02
N PRO A 210 39.56 -40.37 9.04
CA PRO A 210 39.52 -39.29 8.06
C PRO A 210 38.20 -39.27 7.28
N GLY A 211 37.63 -38.08 7.08
CA GLY A 211 36.34 -37.92 6.39
C GLY A 211 35.61 -36.62 6.73
N SER A 212 34.47 -36.41 6.10
CA SER A 212 33.56 -35.27 6.35
C SER A 212 32.45 -35.69 7.31
N TYR A 213 32.32 -34.97 8.42
CA TYR A 213 31.32 -35.24 9.45
C TYR A 213 30.31 -34.10 9.54
N LYS A 214 29.05 -34.48 9.78
CA LYS A 214 27.92 -33.58 9.98
C LYS A 214 27.19 -34.00 11.25
N LEU A 215 27.18 -33.11 12.24
CA LEU A 215 26.43 -33.24 13.48
C LEU A 215 25.32 -32.21 13.51
N THR A 216 24.19 -32.51 14.13
CA THR A 216 23.08 -31.55 14.29
C THR A 216 22.65 -31.53 15.73
N TRP A 217 22.71 -30.37 16.37
CA TRP A 217 22.21 -30.20 17.72
C TRP A 217 20.70 -29.99 17.70
N ASN A 218 20.00 -30.68 18.60
CA ASN A 218 18.54 -30.63 18.75
C ASN A 218 18.06 -29.49 19.68
N GLY A 219 18.96 -28.61 20.15
CA GLY A 219 18.62 -27.51 21.06
C GLY A 219 18.29 -27.96 22.49
N ARG A 220 18.74 -29.15 22.90
CA ARG A 220 18.50 -29.71 24.24
C ARG A 220 19.80 -29.91 25.01
N ASP A 221 19.71 -29.88 26.33
CA ASP A 221 20.81 -30.27 27.21
C ASP A 221 20.95 -31.81 27.31
N GLU A 222 21.95 -32.28 28.06
CA GLU A 222 22.20 -33.71 28.30
C GLU A 222 21.04 -34.41 29.03
N PHE A 223 20.20 -33.65 29.74
CA PHE A 223 19.02 -34.16 30.46
C PHE A 223 17.74 -34.12 29.60
N GLY A 224 17.85 -33.73 28.33
CA GLY A 224 16.74 -33.64 27.37
C GLY A 224 15.85 -32.41 27.53
N LYS A 225 16.20 -31.47 28.41
CA LYS A 225 15.50 -30.21 28.61
C LYS A 225 15.78 -29.27 27.44
N MET A 226 14.74 -28.60 26.96
CA MET A 226 14.86 -27.62 25.88
C MET A 226 15.56 -26.36 26.37
N MET A 227 16.57 -25.92 25.63
CA MET A 227 17.30 -24.71 25.93
C MET A 227 16.53 -23.46 25.50
N PRO A 228 16.64 -22.34 26.23
CA PRO A 228 15.97 -21.10 25.87
C PRO A 228 16.49 -20.56 24.53
N PRO A 229 15.66 -19.77 23.80
CA PRO A 229 16.11 -19.09 22.59
C PRO A 229 17.24 -18.12 22.93
N GLY A 230 18.23 -18.03 22.03
CA GLY A 230 19.44 -17.26 22.25
C GLY A 230 20.65 -17.86 21.54
N ASP A 231 21.81 -17.27 21.81
CA ASP A 231 23.07 -17.68 21.22
C ASP A 231 23.74 -18.77 22.04
N TYR A 232 24.41 -19.67 21.32
CA TYR A 232 25.22 -20.76 21.84
C TYR A 232 26.49 -20.87 20.99
N ILE A 233 27.52 -21.54 21.53
CA ILE A 233 28.79 -21.74 20.84
C ILE A 233 29.04 -23.24 20.75
N ALA A 234 29.15 -23.76 19.52
CA ALA A 234 29.68 -25.09 19.29
C ALA A 234 31.21 -25.02 19.18
N GLU A 235 31.90 -25.85 19.93
CA GLU A 235 33.34 -26.05 19.81
C GLU A 235 33.63 -27.49 19.39
N VAL A 236 34.33 -27.63 18.27
CA VAL A 236 34.87 -28.91 17.77
C VAL A 236 36.36 -28.91 18.05
N ARG A 237 36.81 -29.79 18.93
CA ARG A 237 38.23 -30.03 19.24
C ARG A 237 38.70 -31.22 18.45
N ILE A 238 39.76 -31.06 17.65
CA ILE A 238 40.33 -32.09 16.81
C ILE A 238 41.78 -32.28 17.25
N GLY A 239 42.05 -33.34 18.02
CA GLY A 239 43.34 -33.57 18.67
C GLY A 239 43.69 -32.44 19.65
N LYS A 240 44.97 -32.03 19.68
CA LYS A 240 45.46 -31.00 20.62
C LYS A 240 45.58 -29.60 20.01
N GLU A 241 45.62 -29.50 18.69
CA GLU A 241 46.06 -28.29 18.00
C GLU A 241 44.93 -27.55 17.26
N ARG A 242 43.86 -28.25 16.86
CA ARG A 242 42.81 -27.68 16.00
C ARG A 242 41.49 -27.54 16.75
N TYR A 243 40.97 -26.32 16.75
CA TYR A 243 39.69 -25.96 17.35
C TYR A 243 38.85 -25.20 16.33
N ILE A 244 37.60 -25.61 16.14
CA ILE A 244 36.64 -24.91 15.29
C ILE A 244 35.52 -24.42 16.20
N ARG A 245 35.23 -23.12 16.14
CA ARG A 245 34.12 -22.51 16.88
C ARG A 245 33.06 -22.01 15.91
N LYS A 246 31.80 -22.27 16.24
CA LYS A 246 30.64 -21.83 15.47
C LYS A 246 29.60 -21.25 16.41
N ARG A 247 29.10 -20.06 16.10
CA ARG A 247 27.91 -19.51 16.77
C ARG A 247 26.66 -20.23 16.29
N ILE A 248 25.78 -20.60 17.21
CA ILE A 248 24.49 -21.21 16.94
C ILE A 248 23.41 -20.32 17.54
N GLU A 249 22.35 -20.06 16.79
CA GLU A 249 21.20 -19.27 17.24
C GLU A 249 19.96 -20.18 17.32
N ILE A 250 19.33 -20.24 18.49
CA ILE A 250 17.99 -20.83 18.64
C ILE A 250 16.96 -19.69 18.60
N ARG A 251 16.05 -19.75 17.64
CA ARG A 251 14.95 -18.78 17.46
C ARG A 251 13.68 -19.18 18.19
#